data_AF-A0A1V5ZEF1-F1
#
_entry.id   AF-A0A1V5ZEF1-F1
#
_cell.length_a   1.000
_cell.length_b   1.000
_cell.length_c   1.000
_cell.angle_alpha   90.00
_cell.angle_beta   90.00
_cell.angle_gamma   90.00
#
_symmetry.space_group_name_H-M   'P 1'
#
loop_
_entity.id
_entity.type
_entity.pdbx_description
1 polymer ?
#
loop_
_entity_poly.entity_id
_entity_poly.type
_entity_poly.pdbx_seq_one_letter_code
_entity_poly.pdbx_strand_id
1 'polypeptide(L)' 'MSEVKPIQEIRKIGYLALVQALGPIDAARYMRSCEVGYGDYTKERKTLLSNDFDKVVSEIIKARQQ' A
#
# COMPACT_ATOMS: atom_id res chain seq x y z
N MET A 1 -6.85 32.43 16.85
CA MET A 1 -6.27 31.08 16.64
C MET A 1 -6.77 30.61 15.29
N SER A 2 -5.90 30.16 14.38
CA SER A 2 -6.35 29.66 13.08
C SER A 2 -7.21 28.41 13.28
N GLU A 3 -8.33 28.32 12.57
CA GLU A 3 -9.20 27.15 12.57
C GLU A 3 -8.41 25.91 12.12
N VAL A 4 -8.43 24.88 12.96
CA VAL A 4 -7.74 23.61 12.68
C VAL A 4 -8.60 22.81 11.72
N LYS A 5 -8.07 22.53 10.52
CA LYS A 5 -8.78 21.76 9.50
C LYS A 5 -8.86 20.27 9.88
N PRO A 6 -9.92 19.56 9.46
CA PRO A 6 -10.00 18.10 9.59
C PRO A 6 -8.82 17.41 8.89
N ILE A 7 -8.37 16.27 9.44
CA ILE A 7 -7.22 15.53 8.90
C ILE A 7 -7.38 15.13 7.43
N GLN A 8 -8.61 14.83 6.99
CA GLN A 8 -8.87 14.49 5.59
C GLN A 8 -8.64 15.67 4.65
N GLU A 9 -8.97 16.88 5.10
CA GLU A 9 -8.75 18.10 4.32
C GLU A 9 -7.25 18.40 4.21
N ILE A 10 -6.51 18.28 5.32
CA ILE A 10 -5.05 18.42 5.31
C ILE A 10 -4.38 17.39 4.41
N ARG A 11 -4.82 16.12 4.42
CA ARG A 11 -4.30 15.08 3.53
C ARG A 11 -4.53 15.42 2.05
N LYS A 12 -5.73 15.89 1.71
CA LYS A 12 -6.06 16.32 0.35
C LYS A 12 -5.18 17.48 -0.11
N ILE A 13 -5.05 18.51 0.73
CA ILE A 13 -4.22 19.69 0.45
C ILE A 13 -2.75 19.27 0.26
N GLY A 14 -2.23 18.45 1.18
CA GLY A 14 -0.86 17.95 1.13
C GLY A 14 -0.58 17.11 -0.12
N TYR A 15 -1.48 16.21 -0.50
CA TYR A 15 -1.35 15.42 -1.72
C TYR A 15 -1.30 16.32 -2.96
N LEU A 16 -2.20 17.29 -3.08
CA LEU A 16 -2.22 18.21 -4.24
C LEU A 16 -0.94 19.06 -4.32
N ALA A 17 -0.43 19.54 -3.18
CA ALA A 17 0.83 20.27 -3.14
C ALA A 17 2.03 19.41 -3.60
N LEU A 18 2.07 18.14 -3.18
CA LEU A 18 3.09 17.19 -3.63
C LEU A 18 3.00 16.92 -5.13
N VAL A 19 1.79 16.71 -5.66
CA VAL A 19 1.57 16.50 -7.10
C VAL A 19 2.00 17.73 -7.90
N GLN A 20 1.71 18.94 -7.42
CA GLN A 20 2.13 20.16 -8.08
C GLN A 20 3.65 20.31 -8.14
N ALA A 21 4.37 19.91 -7.07
CA ALA A 21 5.82 20.05 -6.98
C ALA A 21 6.60 18.94 -7.69
N LEU A 22 6.09 17.70 -7.66
CA LEU A 22 6.83 16.49 -8.07
C LEU A 22 6.21 15.75 -9.26
N GLY A 23 4.97 16.10 -9.64
CA GLY A 23 4.15 15.25 -10.49
C GLY A 23 3.56 14.05 -9.73
N PRO A 24 2.53 13.39 -10.31
CA PRO A 24 1.74 12.38 -9.60
C PRO A 24 2.53 11.11 -9.24
N ILE A 25 3.49 10.69 -10.07
CA ILE A 25 4.28 9.48 -9.86
C ILE A 25 5.21 9.65 -8.66
N ASP A 26 5.98 10.74 -8.64
CA ASP A 26 6.97 10.96 -7.59
C ASP A 26 6.33 11.45 -6.28
N ALA A 27 5.18 12.13 -6.33
CA ALA A 27 4.36 12.40 -5.15
C ALA A 27 3.91 11.11 -4.44
N ALA A 28 3.47 10.09 -5.19
CA ALA A 28 3.05 8.81 -4.61
C ALA A 28 4.24 8.03 -4.02
N ARG A 29 5.40 8.06 -4.67
CA ARG A 29 6.64 7.46 -4.14
C ARG A 29 7.09 8.15 -2.86
N TYR A 30 7.06 9.48 -2.82
CA TYR A 30 7.40 10.26 -1.64
C TYR A 30 6.50 9.90 -0.45
N MET A 31 5.17 9.92 -0.63
CA MET A 31 4.25 9.52 0.44
C MET A 31 4.54 8.12 0.98
N ARG A 32 4.79 7.16 0.08
CA ARG A 32 5.16 5.78 0.46
C ARG A 32 6.50 5.71 1.21
N SER A 33 7.45 6.59 0.91
CA SER A 33 8.74 6.63 1.61
C SER A 33 8.64 7.20 3.04
N CYS A 34 7.64 8.06 3.30
CA CYS A 34 7.38 8.59 4.64
C CYS A 34 6.73 7.56 5.57
N GLU A 35 6.01 6.60 4.99
CA GLU A 35 5.43 5.49 5.74
C GLU A 35 6.51 4.42 5.96
N VAL A 36 6.86 4.18 7.23
CA VAL A 36 7.53 2.93 7.59
C VAL A 36 6.48 1.85 7.37
N GLY A 37 6.53 1.18 6.21
CA GLY A 37 5.66 0.04 5.93
C GLY A 37 5.66 -0.90 7.15
N TYR A 38 4.47 -1.31 7.58
CA TYR A 38 4.35 -2.20 8.72
C TYR A 38 4.37 -3.66 8.25
N GLY A 39 4.96 -4.52 9.07
CA GLY A 39 5.04 -5.96 8.80
C GLY A 39 6.31 -6.36 8.06
N ASP A 40 6.61 -7.65 8.14
CA ASP A 40 7.72 -8.27 7.43
C ASP A 40 7.10 -9.22 6.41
N TYR A 41 6.69 -8.66 5.27
CA TYR A 41 6.04 -9.45 4.22
C TYR A 41 6.91 -10.64 3.79
N THR A 42 8.23 -10.55 3.91
CA THR A 42 9.14 -11.67 3.61
C THR A 42 8.96 -12.82 4.61
N LYS A 43 8.80 -12.52 5.91
CA LYS A 43 8.49 -13.53 6.93
C LYS A 43 7.05 -14.01 6.82
N GLU A 44 6.09 -13.10 6.70
CA GLU A 44 4.66 -13.40 6.65
C GLU A 44 4.29 -14.22 5.39
N ARG A 45 4.94 -13.97 4.25
CA ARG A 45 4.73 -14.77 3.04
C ARG A 45 5.03 -16.27 3.27
N LYS A 46 6.03 -16.61 4.08
CA LYS A 46 6.41 -18.01 4.35
C LYS A 46 5.33 -18.78 5.11
N THR A 47 4.49 -18.09 5.87
CA THR A 47 3.38 -18.73 6.60
C THR A 47 2.09 -18.72 5.79
N LEU A 48 1.90 -17.72 4.93
CA LEU A 48 0.67 -17.53 4.15
C LEU A 48 0.61 -18.33 2.85
N LEU A 49 1.76 -18.56 2.19
CA LEU A 49 1.82 -19.20 0.88
C LEU A 49 2.78 -20.38 0.92
N SER A 50 2.39 -21.48 0.27
CA SER A 50 3.33 -22.57 0.04
C SER A 50 4.42 -22.14 -0.93
N ASN A 51 5.64 -22.60 -0.68
CA ASN A 51 6.73 -22.51 -1.66
C ASN A 51 6.64 -23.60 -2.76
N ASP A 52 5.69 -24.52 -2.64
CA ASP A 52 5.39 -25.53 -3.65
C ASP A 52 4.46 -24.93 -4.71
N PHE A 53 4.97 -24.79 -5.93
CA PHE A 53 4.25 -24.23 -7.06
C PHE A 53 2.98 -25.03 -7.39
N ASP A 54 3.07 -26.36 -7.40
CA ASP A 54 1.93 -27.21 -7.76
C ASP A 54 0.83 -27.10 -6.71
N LYS A 55 1.23 -27.01 -5.43
CA LYS A 55 0.29 -26.75 -4.34
C LYS A 55 -0.43 -25.41 -4.52
N VAL A 56 0.31 -24.32 -4.81
CA VAL A 56 -0.28 -22.99 -5.05
C VAL A 56 -1.26 -23.02 -6.23
N VAL A 57 -0.89 -23.65 -7.35
CA VAL A 57 -1.76 -23.78 -8.52
C VAL A 57 -3.04 -24.54 -8.17
N SER A 58 -2.92 -25.63 -7.41
CA SER A 58 -4.08 -26.43 -6.99
C SER A 58 -5.06 -25.64 -6.11
N GLU A 59 -4.55 -24.80 -5.19
CA GLU A 59 -5.37 -23.97 -4.31
C GLU A 59 -6.13 -22.89 -5.11
N ILE A 60 -5.48 -22.28 -6.10
CA ILE A 60 -6.11 -21.29 -7.00
C ILE A 60 -7.24 -21.94 -7.81
N ILE A 61 -7.01 -23.13 -8.37
CA ILE A 61 -8.03 -23.85 -9.15
C ILE A 61 -9.24 -24.19 -8.27
N LYS A 62 -9.02 -24.70 -7.06
CA LYS A 62 -10.10 -25.00 -6.09
C LYS A 62 -10.92 -23.76 -5.73
N ALA A 63 -10.25 -22.64 -5.45
CA ALA A 63 -10.92 -21.40 -5.09
C ALA A 63 -11.81 -20.83 -6.21
N ARG A 64 -11.51 -21.16 -7.47
CA ARG A 64 -12.29 -20.73 -8.65
C ARG A 64 -13.47 -21.64 -9.00
N GLN A 65 -13.56 -22.82 -8.38
CA GLN A 65 -14.62 -23.80 -8.59
C GLN A 65 -15.72 -23.73 -7.51
N GLN A 66 -15.56 -22.83 -6.53
CA GLN A 66 -16.56 -22.46 -5.53
C GLN A 66 -17.31 -21.21 -5.99
#